data_AF-A0A4U0U357-F1
#
_entry.id   AF-A0A4U0U357-F1
#
_cell.length_a   1.000
_cell.length_b   1.000
_cell.length_c   1.000
_cell.angle_alpha   90.00
_cell.angle_beta   90.00
_cell.angle_gamma   90.00
#
_symmetry.space_group_name_H-M   'P 1'
#
loop_
_entity.id
_entity.type
_entity.pdbx_description
1 polymer ?
#
loop_
_entity_poly.entity_id
_entity_poly.type
_entity_poly.pdbx_seq_one_letter_code
_entity_poly.pdbx_strand_id
1 'polypeptide(L)'
;MADEKNQGNSRTNDKVDNSTQSSTTSPRNSPEWDWSWSSPSSWPLSVRWAPVFVALVATFIGVYYTHYIEQPPFDLSTRETCLATLTYPFRMTAARHQAEQLSARSQEIGAAWEAIEELVNPEKAVFAPDPFPSGKVPTQGFPLDPALSWVFQKIRTGSPTLSEDNDSVSGPAALGVPAVMLGRRLEVYTAAAERQKDYLLKEAPRYINGAISHRRESKEVWAEAVFMVPPFLAYHAAASNTTEEGMALMRMAFRQIQLHRDVLQINRGKKEGLWMHNKGAGDMVDEGTWSMGNAMVAYGMARVRATMGGWGGERLRGEIGKLDQYVGEILDGVMRTDDEEGKTSEGLLRNYLGQESWFGETSGTALLAATAYRMAVLNPRRFGKEYVAWADRKREAVVSTVDLDGFAKPAVNPLHWNSRQPAEGSPEGASFLVMMGAAWRGKKMNFPLLAISQQSANQVPRLRVRGSLCTTCIRLIPSKPATLSGPISAFSVATSASDPRQNRKAPASAASRLARSPAPVFQDYDRAPHAPITNLHSLKPIAPEQSH
;
A
#
# COMPACT_ATOMS: atom_id res chain seq x y z
N MET A 1 61.35 -43.32 -13.83
CA MET A 1 62.55 -43.36 -14.68
C MET A 1 63.42 -42.19 -14.28
N ALA A 2 64.60 -42.51 -13.72
CA ALA A 2 65.66 -41.66 -13.14
C ALA A 2 65.24 -40.83 -11.89
N ASP A 3 65.47 -41.27 -10.65
CA ASP A 3 66.75 -41.42 -9.89
C ASP A 3 67.49 -40.07 -9.72
N GLU A 4 68.01 -39.64 -8.57
CA GLU A 4 68.45 -40.35 -7.36
C GLU A 4 68.72 -39.33 -6.22
N LYS A 5 68.47 -39.74 -4.95
CA LYS A 5 69.33 -39.61 -3.73
C LYS A 5 70.04 -38.28 -3.36
N ASN A 6 70.30 -37.92 -2.09
CA ASN A 6 69.95 -38.35 -0.73
C ASN A 6 70.75 -37.45 0.25
N GLN A 7 70.24 -37.24 1.47
CA GLN A 7 70.96 -37.02 2.76
C GLN A 7 71.96 -35.84 2.91
N GLY A 8 72.04 -35.13 4.04
CA GLY A 8 71.36 -35.22 5.33
C GLY A 8 72.08 -34.40 6.42
N ASN A 9 71.38 -34.17 7.54
CA ASN A 9 71.87 -33.89 8.92
C ASN A 9 72.72 -32.63 9.21
N SER A 10 72.64 -31.95 10.37
CA SER A 10 71.94 -32.19 11.64
C SER A 10 71.89 -30.91 12.51
N ARG A 11 70.86 -30.82 13.38
CA ARG A 11 70.83 -30.41 14.81
C ARG A 11 72.09 -29.76 15.42
N THR A 12 72.05 -28.73 16.28
CA THR A 12 71.40 -28.67 17.63
C THR A 12 71.38 -27.24 18.20
N ASN A 13 70.49 -27.04 19.19
CA ASN A 13 70.37 -25.92 20.15
C ASN A 13 71.69 -25.45 20.77
N ASP A 14 71.77 -24.17 21.16
CA ASP A 14 72.00 -23.81 22.57
C ASP A 14 71.73 -22.33 22.92
N LYS A 15 71.49 -22.15 24.23
CA LYS A 15 71.00 -21.01 24.99
C LYS A 15 72.06 -19.92 25.28
N VAL A 16 71.57 -18.68 25.42
CA VAL A 16 71.80 -17.68 26.49
C VAL A 16 73.26 -17.30 26.82
N ASP A 17 73.65 -16.04 26.57
CA ASP A 17 73.92 -15.07 27.66
C ASP A 17 74.35 -13.65 27.20
N ASN A 18 73.91 -12.69 28.01
CA ASN A 18 74.51 -11.41 28.42
C ASN A 18 74.95 -10.29 27.45
N SER A 19 74.23 -9.16 27.61
CA SER A 19 74.72 -7.78 27.84
C SER A 19 76.05 -7.34 27.21
N THR A 20 76.03 -6.26 26.42
CA THR A 20 76.77 -4.99 26.67
C THR A 20 76.31 -3.92 25.67
N GLN A 21 76.17 -2.69 26.16
CA GLN A 21 75.82 -1.45 25.45
C GLN A 21 76.82 -1.09 24.33
N SER A 22 76.35 -0.55 23.21
CA SER A 22 76.41 0.90 22.90
C SER A 22 76.20 1.20 21.41
N SER A 23 75.36 2.21 21.17
CA SER A 23 75.34 3.17 20.05
C SER A 23 75.83 2.74 18.66
N THR A 24 74.89 2.65 17.71
CA THR A 24 74.92 3.46 16.48
C THR A 24 73.54 3.40 15.80
N THR A 25 72.80 4.50 15.88
CA THR A 25 71.49 4.70 15.26
C THR A 25 71.63 4.90 13.75
N SER A 26 70.94 4.05 12.98
CA SER A 26 70.64 4.28 11.56
C SER A 26 69.24 4.90 11.43
N PRO A 27 68.99 5.87 10.53
CA PRO A 27 67.74 6.63 10.53
C PRO A 27 66.60 5.83 9.89
N ARG A 28 65.45 5.82 10.58
CA ARG A 28 64.20 5.25 10.12
C ARG A 28 63.42 6.35 9.39
N ASN A 29 63.35 6.28 8.06
CA ASN A 29 62.51 7.15 7.24
C ASN A 29 61.04 6.99 7.66
N SER A 30 60.44 8.08 8.14
CA SER A 30 58.99 8.25 8.21
C SER A 30 58.63 9.32 7.17
N PRO A 31 57.51 9.19 6.43
CA PRO A 31 57.14 10.20 5.45
C PRO A 31 56.77 11.49 6.21
N GLU A 32 57.68 12.46 6.15
CA GLU A 32 57.49 13.80 6.68
C GLU A 32 56.38 14.47 5.86
N TRP A 33 55.30 14.86 6.53
CA TRP A 33 54.29 15.70 5.92
C TRP A 33 54.85 17.12 5.90
N ASP A 34 55.31 17.59 4.73
CA ASP A 34 55.99 18.89 4.50
C ASP A 34 55.13 20.15 4.76
N TRP A 35 54.04 20.05 5.51
CA TRP A 35 53.14 21.17 5.76
C TRP A 35 52.73 21.27 7.23
N SER A 36 52.70 22.50 7.73
CA SER A 36 52.45 22.79 9.14
C SER A 36 51.00 23.16 9.38
N TRP A 37 50.40 22.59 10.42
CA TRP A 37 49.07 22.97 10.92
C TRP A 37 49.00 24.40 11.44
N SER A 38 50.13 25.00 11.84
CA SER A 38 50.21 26.39 12.31
C SER A 38 50.39 27.42 11.19
N SER A 39 50.58 26.97 9.95
CA SER A 39 50.76 27.84 8.78
C SER A 39 49.89 27.38 7.61
N PRO A 40 48.64 27.86 7.50
CA PRO A 40 47.72 27.47 6.43
C PRO A 40 48.27 27.74 5.02
N SER A 41 49.21 28.69 4.89
CA SER A 41 49.93 29.01 3.65
C SER A 41 51.02 27.98 3.27
N SER A 42 51.23 26.94 4.08
CA SER A 42 52.07 25.77 3.72
C SER A 42 51.25 24.59 3.20
N TRP A 43 49.91 24.65 3.32
CA TRP A 43 49.06 23.52 2.94
C TRP A 43 49.01 23.33 1.43
N PRO A 44 48.99 22.08 0.92
CA PRO A 44 48.73 21.80 -0.48
C PRO A 44 47.37 22.40 -0.89
N LEU A 45 47.25 22.83 -2.14
CA LEU A 45 46.04 23.48 -2.65
C LEU A 45 44.77 22.65 -2.35
N SER A 46 44.84 21.33 -2.51
CA SER A 46 43.74 20.39 -2.20
C SER A 46 43.21 20.50 -0.77
N VAL A 47 44.08 20.74 0.21
CA VAL A 47 43.72 20.86 1.64
C VAL A 47 43.19 22.26 1.94
N ARG A 48 43.71 23.31 1.30
CA ARG A 48 43.17 24.67 1.45
C ARG A 48 41.75 24.82 0.90
N TRP A 49 41.44 24.11 -0.17
CA TRP A 49 40.11 24.09 -0.76
C TRP A 49 39.17 23.07 -0.09
N ALA A 50 39.67 22.20 0.79
CA ALA A 50 38.85 21.20 1.48
C ALA A 50 37.65 21.80 2.22
N PRO A 51 37.74 22.95 2.93
CA PRO A 51 36.57 23.58 3.55
C PRO A 51 35.50 24.01 2.53
N VAL A 52 35.92 24.46 1.35
CA VAL A 52 35.02 24.83 0.25
C VAL A 52 34.35 23.60 -0.35
N PHE A 53 35.10 22.52 -0.58
CA PHE A 53 34.53 21.25 -1.02
C PHE A 53 33.56 20.65 0.00
N VAL A 54 33.90 20.69 1.30
CA VAL A 54 33.01 20.26 2.38
C VAL A 54 31.75 21.12 2.42
N ALA A 55 31.87 22.44 2.27
CA ALA A 55 30.72 23.34 2.21
C ALA A 55 29.84 23.07 0.97
N LEU A 56 30.43 22.82 -0.19
CA LEU A 56 29.71 22.47 -1.42
C LEU A 56 29.01 21.11 -1.30
N VAL A 57 29.67 20.10 -0.73
CA VAL A 57 29.06 18.79 -0.47
C VAL A 57 27.95 18.90 0.56
N ALA A 58 28.14 19.65 1.66
CA ALA A 58 27.11 19.88 2.67
C ALA A 58 25.91 20.66 2.11
N THR A 59 26.16 21.65 1.23
CA THR A 59 25.11 22.41 0.55
C THR A 59 24.40 21.54 -0.48
N PHE A 60 25.12 20.72 -1.25
CA PHE A 60 24.54 19.76 -2.17
C PHE A 60 23.70 18.71 -1.42
N ILE A 61 24.20 18.16 -0.30
CA ILE A 61 23.44 17.27 0.56
C ILE A 61 22.21 18.00 1.09
N GLY A 62 22.35 19.24 1.59
CA GLY A 62 21.23 20.02 2.12
C GLY A 62 20.16 20.31 1.05
N VAL A 63 20.55 20.74 -0.15
CA VAL A 63 19.65 20.96 -1.30
C VAL A 63 19.07 19.63 -1.78
N TYR A 64 19.85 18.56 -1.85
CA TYR A 64 19.40 17.23 -2.24
C TYR A 64 18.36 16.69 -1.24
N TYR A 65 18.62 16.84 0.05
CA TYR A 65 17.72 16.43 1.13
C TYR A 65 16.46 17.29 1.22
N THR A 66 16.54 18.58 0.88
CA THR A 66 15.38 19.48 0.95
C THR A 66 14.56 19.51 -0.34
N HIS A 67 15.16 19.16 -1.48
CA HIS A 67 14.53 19.29 -2.79
C HIS A 67 14.18 17.94 -3.44
N TYR A 68 14.90 16.86 -3.12
CA TYR A 68 14.68 15.52 -3.70
C TYR A 68 14.23 14.48 -2.69
N ILE A 69 14.46 14.70 -1.39
CA ILE A 69 13.83 13.93 -0.32
C ILE A 69 12.67 14.80 0.17
N GLU A 70 11.52 14.68 -0.51
CA GLU A 70 10.26 15.24 -0.06
C GLU A 70 9.97 14.81 1.39
N GLN A 71 9.10 15.59 2.07
CA GLN A 71 8.77 15.49 3.49
C GLN A 71 8.74 14.04 3.97
N PRO A 72 9.25 13.74 5.19
CA PRO A 72 9.18 12.39 5.71
C PRO A 72 7.74 11.87 5.56
N PRO A 73 7.54 10.61 5.11
CA PRO A 73 6.22 10.06 4.76
C PRO A 73 5.22 10.09 5.92
N PHE A 74 5.72 10.39 7.13
CA PHE A 74 4.95 10.59 8.33
C PHE A 74 5.34 11.92 8.97
N ASP A 75 4.34 12.74 9.28
CA ASP A 75 4.54 13.90 10.16
C ASP A 75 4.83 13.40 11.57
N LEU A 76 6.10 13.23 11.91
CA LEU A 76 6.56 12.84 13.25
C LEU A 76 6.81 14.06 14.15
N SER A 77 6.33 15.25 13.76
CA SER A 77 6.61 16.49 14.49
C SER A 77 5.99 16.51 15.89
N THR A 78 4.96 15.69 16.14
CA THR A 78 4.30 15.58 17.44
C THR A 78 4.46 14.20 18.04
N ARG A 79 4.44 14.13 19.38
CA ARG A 79 4.42 12.85 20.12
C ARG A 79 3.19 12.01 19.77
N GLU A 80 2.06 12.66 19.53
CA GLU A 80 0.79 12.02 19.19
C GLU A 80 0.82 11.38 17.80
N THR A 81 1.33 12.11 16.80
CA THR A 81 1.50 11.58 15.44
C THR A 81 2.58 10.50 15.39
N CYS A 82 3.65 10.62 16.18
CA CYS A 82 4.68 9.58 16.31
C CYS A 82 4.12 8.28 16.95
N LEU A 83 3.40 8.37 18.07
CA LEU A 83 2.76 7.21 18.70
C LEU A 83 1.68 6.58 17.82
N ALA A 84 0.88 7.39 17.12
CA ALA A 84 -0.12 6.89 16.17
C ALA A 84 0.54 6.18 14.97
N THR A 85 1.73 6.62 14.55
CA THR A 85 2.47 6.03 13.42
C THR A 85 3.13 4.70 13.80
N LEU A 86 3.63 4.58 15.04
CA LEU A 86 4.51 3.46 15.43
C LEU A 86 3.87 2.50 16.46
N THR A 87 2.71 2.81 17.02
CA THR A 87 2.05 1.95 18.02
C THR A 87 0.66 1.53 17.55
N TYR A 88 0.61 0.37 16.90
CA TYR A 88 -0.64 -0.35 16.67
C TYR A 88 -1.02 -1.14 17.91
N PRO A 89 -2.33 -1.25 18.25
CA PRO A 89 -2.78 -2.03 19.40
C PRO A 89 -2.75 -3.54 19.14
N PHE A 90 -2.29 -3.99 17.97
CA PHE A 90 -2.13 -5.39 17.57
C PHE A 90 -0.85 -5.57 16.74
N ARG A 91 -0.46 -6.82 16.51
CA ARG A 91 0.76 -7.19 15.76
C ARG A 91 0.62 -6.95 14.26
N MET A 92 0.61 -5.67 13.87
CA MET A 92 0.46 -5.22 12.48
C MET A 92 1.44 -5.87 11.51
N THR A 93 2.71 -6.02 11.90
CA THR A 93 3.73 -6.67 11.06
C THR A 93 3.43 -8.16 10.84
N ALA A 94 2.91 -8.85 11.87
CA ALA A 94 2.52 -10.26 11.75
C ALA A 94 1.28 -10.41 10.85
N ALA A 95 0.26 -9.55 11.03
CA ALA A 95 -0.91 -9.51 10.17
C ALA A 95 -0.54 -9.26 8.69
N ARG A 96 0.35 -8.29 8.43
CA ARG A 96 0.90 -8.06 7.08
C ARG A 96 1.60 -9.30 6.55
N HIS A 97 2.43 -9.96 7.37
CA HIS A 97 3.11 -11.18 6.96
C HIS A 97 2.11 -12.28 6.55
N GLN A 98 1.02 -12.46 7.30
CA GLN A 98 -0.04 -13.40 6.92
C GLN A 98 -0.71 -13.02 5.59
N ALA A 99 -1.00 -11.73 5.37
CA ALA A 99 -1.53 -11.26 4.09
C ALA A 99 -0.59 -11.57 2.91
N GLU A 100 0.71 -11.36 3.08
CA GLU A 100 1.73 -11.65 2.07
C GLU A 100 1.91 -13.15 1.80
N GLN A 101 1.87 -13.98 2.85
CA GLN A 101 2.11 -15.43 2.79
C GLN A 101 0.92 -16.20 2.22
N LEU A 102 -0.31 -15.85 2.62
CA LEU A 102 -1.50 -16.65 2.32
C LEU A 102 -2.16 -16.27 0.99
N SER A 103 -1.89 -15.07 0.46
CA SER A 103 -2.53 -14.58 -0.76
C SER A 103 -2.03 -15.31 -2.01
N ALA A 104 -2.93 -16.08 -2.63
CA ALA A 104 -2.64 -16.87 -3.82
C ALA A 104 -3.49 -16.47 -5.02
N ARG A 105 -4.75 -16.10 -4.81
CA ARG A 105 -5.65 -15.68 -5.90
C ARG A 105 -5.51 -14.20 -6.22
N SER A 106 -5.90 -13.85 -7.44
CA SER A 106 -5.86 -12.48 -7.97
C SER A 106 -6.48 -11.43 -7.02
N GLN A 107 -7.67 -11.73 -6.48
CA GLN A 107 -8.38 -10.86 -5.52
C GLN A 107 -7.66 -10.75 -4.17
N GLU A 108 -7.15 -11.86 -3.64
CA GLU A 108 -6.42 -11.95 -2.37
C GLU A 108 -5.12 -11.13 -2.49
N ILE A 109 -4.38 -11.31 -3.58
CA ILE A 109 -3.14 -10.59 -3.88
C ILE A 109 -3.42 -9.08 -4.03
N GLY A 110 -4.49 -8.71 -4.73
CA GLY A 110 -4.87 -7.31 -4.89
C GLY A 110 -5.27 -6.65 -3.56
N ALA A 111 -6.00 -7.36 -2.70
CA ALA A 111 -6.34 -6.88 -1.36
C ALA A 111 -5.09 -6.73 -0.48
N ALA A 112 -4.18 -7.72 -0.49
CA ALA A 112 -2.92 -7.64 0.24
C ALA A 112 -2.04 -6.50 -0.25
N TRP A 113 -1.95 -6.28 -1.57
CA TRP A 113 -1.22 -5.14 -2.13
C TRP A 113 -1.79 -3.81 -1.63
N GLU A 114 -3.11 -3.61 -1.72
CA GLU A 114 -3.78 -2.38 -1.26
C GLU A 114 -3.51 -2.16 0.24
N ALA A 115 -3.59 -3.23 1.04
CA ALA A 115 -3.33 -3.16 2.47
C ALA A 115 -1.88 -2.75 2.79
N ILE A 116 -0.91 -3.31 2.07
CA ILE A 116 0.51 -2.99 2.24
C ILE A 116 0.76 -1.54 1.81
N GLU A 117 0.21 -1.11 0.67
CA GLU A 117 0.36 0.27 0.15
C GLU A 117 -0.19 1.29 1.15
N GLU A 118 -1.42 1.09 1.65
CA GLU A 118 -2.01 1.97 2.66
C GLU A 118 -1.25 1.98 3.99
N LEU A 119 -0.57 0.88 4.33
CA LEU A 119 0.22 0.76 5.53
C LEU A 119 1.57 1.48 5.41
N VAL A 120 2.30 1.25 4.31
CA VAL A 120 3.71 1.62 4.18
C VAL A 120 3.96 2.86 3.33
N ASN A 121 3.09 3.15 2.36
CA ASN A 121 3.15 4.32 1.48
C ASN A 121 1.80 5.07 1.49
N PRO A 122 1.28 5.47 2.67
CA PRO A 122 -0.05 6.09 2.78
C PRO A 122 -0.21 7.38 1.95
N GLU A 123 0.88 8.06 1.62
CA GLU A 123 0.94 9.23 0.75
C GLU A 123 0.67 8.93 -0.74
N LYS A 124 0.82 7.66 -1.15
CA LYS A 124 0.55 7.19 -2.53
C LYS A 124 -0.80 6.50 -2.67
N ALA A 125 -1.42 6.12 -1.55
CA ALA A 125 -2.76 5.54 -1.54
C ALA A 125 -3.82 6.58 -1.94
N VAL A 126 -4.95 6.11 -2.49
CA VAL A 126 -6.07 6.99 -2.90
C VAL A 126 -6.69 7.78 -1.75
N PHE A 127 -6.43 7.37 -0.51
CA PHE A 127 -6.89 8.04 0.71
C PHE A 127 -5.91 9.10 1.24
N ALA A 128 -4.80 9.36 0.55
CA ALA A 128 -3.91 10.46 0.87
C ALA A 128 -4.64 11.82 0.76
N PRO A 129 -4.17 12.88 1.46
CA PRO A 129 -4.71 14.22 1.29
C PRO A 129 -4.61 14.76 -0.15
N ASP A 130 -3.54 14.41 -0.87
CA ASP A 130 -3.33 14.70 -2.28
C ASP A 130 -2.87 13.42 -3.01
N PRO A 131 -3.82 12.52 -3.38
CA PRO A 131 -3.49 11.22 -3.97
C PRO A 131 -3.09 11.31 -5.45
N PHE A 132 -3.32 12.46 -6.10
CA PHE A 132 -2.97 12.68 -7.51
C PHE A 132 -2.27 14.04 -7.66
N PRO A 133 -1.03 14.18 -7.16
CA PRO A 133 -0.32 15.44 -7.21
C PRO A 133 -0.19 15.90 -8.66
N SER A 134 -0.53 17.16 -8.91
CA SER A 134 -0.61 17.74 -10.27
C SER A 134 -1.55 17.00 -11.23
N GLY A 135 -2.59 16.34 -10.70
CA GLY A 135 -3.58 15.60 -11.49
C GLY A 135 -3.08 14.28 -12.09
N LYS A 136 -1.98 13.73 -11.56
CA LYS A 136 -1.32 12.52 -12.07
C LYS A 136 -1.23 11.47 -10.98
N VAL A 137 -1.25 10.19 -11.39
CA VAL A 137 -0.94 9.10 -10.47
C VAL A 137 0.50 9.22 -9.94
N PRO A 138 0.75 8.89 -8.66
CA PRO A 138 2.08 9.02 -8.04
C PRO A 138 3.19 8.28 -8.80
N THR A 139 4.37 8.88 -8.83
CA THR A 139 5.57 8.27 -9.39
C THR A 139 6.20 7.28 -8.42
N GLN A 140 6.83 6.25 -8.98
CA GLN A 140 7.47 5.18 -8.20
C GLN A 140 8.92 5.52 -7.85
N GLY A 141 9.34 5.20 -6.63
CA GLY A 141 10.71 5.43 -6.16
C GLY A 141 11.76 4.56 -6.89
N PHE A 142 13.05 4.79 -6.55
CA PHE A 142 14.12 3.82 -6.81
C PHE A 142 14.86 3.51 -5.50
N PRO A 143 14.81 2.27 -4.97
CA PRO A 143 14.10 1.09 -5.51
C PRO A 143 12.57 1.24 -5.54
N LEU A 144 11.87 0.30 -6.19
CA LEU A 144 10.40 0.27 -6.17
C LEU A 144 9.89 0.24 -4.73
N ASP A 145 8.73 0.83 -4.51
CA ASP A 145 8.11 0.86 -3.19
C ASP A 145 7.79 -0.57 -2.70
N PRO A 146 7.79 -0.83 -1.38
CA PRO A 146 7.67 -2.19 -0.84
C PRO A 146 6.46 -2.98 -1.33
N ALA A 147 5.29 -2.34 -1.43
CA ALA A 147 4.06 -2.99 -1.91
C ALA A 147 4.20 -3.43 -3.38
N LEU A 148 4.73 -2.55 -4.24
CA LEU A 148 4.94 -2.86 -5.66
C LEU A 148 6.04 -3.90 -5.86
N SER A 149 7.11 -3.83 -5.07
CA SER A 149 8.19 -4.83 -5.06
C SER A 149 7.69 -6.22 -4.67
N TRP A 150 6.64 -6.31 -3.85
CA TRP A 150 6.03 -7.59 -3.50
C TRP A 150 5.11 -8.13 -4.61
N VAL A 151 4.35 -7.26 -5.29
CA VAL A 151 3.31 -7.68 -6.24
C VAL A 151 3.79 -7.84 -7.69
N PHE A 152 4.89 -7.19 -8.11
CA PHE A 152 5.21 -7.05 -9.54
C PHE A 152 5.32 -8.38 -10.31
N GLN A 153 5.88 -9.44 -9.69
CA GLN A 153 6.01 -10.76 -10.31
C GLN A 153 4.70 -11.56 -10.34
N LYS A 154 3.69 -11.13 -9.59
CA LYS A 154 2.38 -11.78 -9.52
C LYS A 154 1.39 -11.28 -10.58
N ILE A 155 1.77 -10.25 -11.34
CA ILE A 155 0.96 -9.65 -12.39
C ILE A 155 1.41 -10.19 -13.75
N ARG A 156 0.49 -10.79 -14.50
CA ARG A 156 0.75 -11.25 -15.87
C ARG A 156 0.78 -10.06 -16.82
N THR A 157 1.81 -10.00 -17.64
CA THR A 157 2.02 -8.91 -18.59
C THR A 157 1.92 -9.32 -20.05
N GLY A 158 1.68 -10.61 -20.34
CA GLY A 158 1.54 -11.16 -21.70
C GLY A 158 0.14 -11.68 -22.06
N SER A 159 -0.82 -11.65 -21.14
CA SER A 159 -2.19 -12.17 -21.34
C SER A 159 -3.24 -11.06 -21.46
N PRO A 160 -4.48 -11.38 -21.91
CA PRO A 160 -5.60 -10.43 -21.91
C PRO A 160 -5.99 -9.91 -20.52
N THR A 161 -5.79 -10.73 -19.49
CA THR A 161 -6.07 -10.38 -18.09
C THR A 161 -4.80 -10.45 -17.23
N LEU A 162 -4.80 -9.74 -16.09
CA LEU A 162 -3.63 -9.57 -15.20
C LEU A 162 -3.28 -10.80 -14.36
N SER A 163 -4.12 -11.82 -14.35
CA SER A 163 -3.91 -13.06 -13.61
C SER A 163 -4.55 -14.23 -14.34
N GLU A 164 -4.12 -15.45 -14.03
CA GLU A 164 -4.77 -16.66 -14.51
C GLU A 164 -5.97 -16.94 -13.60
N ASP A 165 -7.15 -16.60 -14.10
CA ASP A 165 -8.41 -16.83 -13.38
C ASP A 165 -9.46 -17.22 -14.42
N ASN A 166 -9.58 -18.53 -14.65
CA ASN A 166 -10.43 -19.07 -15.70
C ASN A 166 -11.93 -18.91 -15.38
N ASP A 167 -12.24 -18.58 -14.13
CA ASP A 167 -13.60 -18.54 -13.60
C ASP A 167 -14.08 -17.11 -13.36
N SER A 168 -13.22 -16.27 -12.77
CA SER A 168 -13.54 -14.89 -12.43
C SER A 168 -13.17 -13.89 -13.53
N VAL A 169 -14.09 -12.97 -13.77
CA VAL A 169 -13.90 -11.76 -14.58
C VAL A 169 -13.32 -10.63 -13.72
N SER A 170 -13.79 -10.48 -12.48
CA SER A 170 -13.42 -9.35 -11.62
C SER A 170 -12.13 -9.58 -10.84
N GLY A 171 -11.80 -10.84 -10.50
CA GLY A 171 -10.60 -11.21 -9.74
C GLY A 171 -9.32 -10.54 -10.29
N PRO A 172 -8.98 -10.76 -11.58
CA PRO A 172 -7.81 -10.13 -12.19
C PRO A 172 -7.79 -8.59 -12.11
N ALA A 173 -8.95 -7.92 -12.04
CA ALA A 173 -9.02 -6.46 -11.93
C ALA A 173 -8.49 -5.93 -10.58
N ALA A 174 -8.44 -6.76 -9.53
CA ALA A 174 -7.85 -6.40 -8.23
C ALA A 174 -6.37 -6.01 -8.35
N LEU A 175 -5.67 -6.54 -9.36
CA LEU A 175 -4.27 -6.21 -9.67
C LEU A 175 -4.12 -4.97 -10.58
N GLY A 176 -5.22 -4.35 -10.96
CA GLY A 176 -5.23 -3.27 -11.94
C GLY A 176 -4.59 -1.97 -11.44
N VAL A 177 -4.86 -1.57 -10.20
CA VAL A 177 -4.21 -0.40 -9.58
C VAL A 177 -2.69 -0.56 -9.51
N PRO A 178 -2.12 -1.66 -8.96
CA PRO A 178 -0.67 -1.83 -8.96
C PRO A 178 -0.08 -1.94 -10.36
N ALA A 179 -0.80 -2.53 -11.33
CA ALA A 179 -0.35 -2.56 -12.72
C ALA A 179 -0.24 -1.13 -13.33
N VAL A 180 -1.23 -0.27 -13.08
CA VAL A 180 -1.18 1.14 -13.51
C VAL A 180 -0.02 1.89 -12.84
N MET A 181 0.21 1.67 -11.55
CA MET A 181 1.33 2.28 -10.81
C MET A 181 2.69 1.82 -11.34
N LEU A 182 2.88 0.52 -11.59
CA LEU A 182 4.08 -0.04 -12.22
C LEU A 182 4.27 0.50 -13.64
N GLY A 183 3.19 0.66 -14.39
CA GLY A 183 3.16 1.21 -15.75
C GLY A 183 3.77 2.62 -15.87
N ARG A 184 3.86 3.37 -14.76
CA ARG A 184 4.54 4.67 -14.72
C ARG A 184 6.04 4.60 -14.99
N ARG A 185 6.63 3.43 -14.76
CA ARG A 185 8.06 3.18 -15.00
C ARG A 185 8.30 2.06 -16.01
N LEU A 186 7.41 1.07 -16.06
CA LEU A 186 7.58 -0.16 -16.83
C LEU A 186 6.43 -0.31 -17.83
N GLU A 187 6.68 0.06 -19.08
CA GLU A 187 5.67 0.11 -20.16
C GLU A 187 4.89 -1.19 -20.34
N VAL A 188 5.52 -2.34 -20.08
CA VAL A 188 4.88 -3.66 -20.15
C VAL A 188 3.65 -3.77 -19.23
N TYR A 189 3.65 -3.08 -18.09
CA TYR A 189 2.51 -3.05 -17.16
C TYR A 189 1.43 -2.07 -17.60
N THR A 190 1.79 -0.98 -18.29
CA THR A 190 0.80 -0.09 -18.95
C THR A 190 0.00 -0.90 -19.97
N ALA A 191 0.69 -1.62 -20.85
CA ALA A 191 0.02 -2.46 -21.85
C ALA A 191 -0.84 -3.57 -21.19
N ALA A 192 -0.39 -4.13 -20.07
CA ALA A 192 -1.16 -5.13 -19.33
C ALA A 192 -2.44 -4.56 -18.70
N ALA A 193 -2.35 -3.39 -18.07
CA ALA A 193 -3.50 -2.69 -17.49
C ALA A 193 -4.52 -2.32 -18.59
N GLU A 194 -4.05 -1.83 -19.74
CA GLU A 194 -4.90 -1.49 -20.89
C GLU A 194 -5.69 -2.72 -21.39
N ARG A 195 -5.03 -3.88 -21.54
CA ARG A 195 -5.72 -5.12 -21.95
C ARG A 195 -6.76 -5.59 -20.94
N GLN A 196 -6.47 -5.49 -19.64
CA GLN A 196 -7.44 -5.84 -18.60
C GLN A 196 -8.67 -4.92 -18.63
N LYS A 197 -8.47 -3.61 -18.82
CA LYS A 197 -9.56 -2.65 -18.99
C LYS A 197 -10.39 -2.99 -20.23
N ASP A 198 -9.73 -3.27 -21.35
CA ASP A 198 -10.40 -3.60 -22.61
C ASP A 198 -11.21 -4.90 -22.51
N TYR A 199 -10.65 -5.95 -21.91
CA TYR A 199 -11.38 -7.18 -21.62
C TYR A 199 -12.64 -6.89 -20.79
N LEU A 200 -12.52 -6.15 -19.70
CA LEU A 200 -13.66 -5.80 -18.85
C LEU A 200 -14.73 -5.02 -19.61
N LEU A 201 -14.35 -4.04 -20.43
CA LEU A 201 -15.29 -3.13 -21.07
C LEU A 201 -15.92 -3.68 -22.36
N LYS A 202 -15.19 -4.53 -23.09
CA LYS A 202 -15.55 -4.95 -24.46
C LYS A 202 -15.92 -6.43 -24.57
N GLU A 203 -15.37 -7.30 -23.72
CA GLU A 203 -15.47 -8.76 -23.90
C GLU A 203 -16.21 -9.45 -22.76
N ALA A 204 -16.03 -8.98 -21.52
CA ALA A 204 -16.59 -9.63 -20.35
C ALA A 204 -18.14 -9.74 -20.41
N PRO A 205 -18.73 -10.87 -20.00
CA PRO A 205 -20.18 -11.05 -19.99
C PRO A 205 -20.88 -9.94 -19.20
N ARG A 206 -22.13 -9.67 -19.59
CA ARG A 206 -22.98 -8.67 -18.95
C ARG A 206 -24.23 -9.29 -18.35
N TYR A 207 -24.59 -8.84 -17.15
CA TYR A 207 -25.91 -9.08 -16.61
C TYR A 207 -26.99 -8.35 -17.43
N ILE A 208 -28.27 -8.66 -17.22
CA ILE A 208 -29.38 -8.13 -18.04
C ILE A 208 -29.43 -6.60 -18.07
N ASN A 209 -29.01 -5.92 -17.00
CA ASN A 209 -28.98 -4.46 -16.90
C ASN A 209 -27.66 -3.83 -17.38
N GLY A 210 -26.70 -4.63 -17.86
CA GLY A 210 -25.39 -4.17 -18.32
C GLY A 210 -24.29 -4.16 -17.27
N ALA A 211 -24.52 -4.65 -16.04
CA ALA A 211 -23.46 -4.86 -15.06
C ALA A 211 -22.41 -5.84 -15.60
N ILE A 212 -21.12 -5.58 -15.37
CA ILE A 212 -20.07 -6.58 -15.65
C ILE A 212 -20.35 -7.82 -14.80
N SER A 213 -20.40 -8.99 -15.44
CA SER A 213 -20.53 -10.26 -14.72
C SER A 213 -19.28 -10.53 -13.90
N HIS A 214 -19.43 -11.10 -12.71
CA HIS A 214 -18.31 -11.62 -11.92
C HIS A 214 -17.73 -12.90 -12.54
N ARG A 215 -18.57 -13.71 -13.21
CA ARG A 215 -18.20 -15.01 -13.78
C ARG A 215 -18.04 -14.93 -15.30
N ARG A 216 -17.14 -15.75 -15.86
CA ARG A 216 -16.92 -15.85 -17.32
C ARG A 216 -18.03 -16.63 -18.05
N GLU A 217 -18.50 -17.71 -17.43
CA GLU A 217 -19.40 -18.67 -18.09
C GLU A 217 -20.88 -18.43 -17.78
N SER A 218 -21.17 -17.65 -16.74
CA SER A 218 -22.51 -17.34 -16.28
C SER A 218 -22.67 -15.83 -16.07
N LYS A 219 -23.88 -15.32 -16.26
CA LYS A 219 -24.21 -13.90 -16.06
C LYS A 219 -24.64 -13.71 -14.60
N GLU A 220 -23.69 -13.32 -13.76
CA GLU A 220 -23.87 -13.20 -12.32
C GLU A 220 -23.27 -11.90 -11.80
N VAL A 221 -24.00 -11.22 -10.91
CA VAL A 221 -23.55 -10.01 -10.24
C VAL A 221 -23.19 -10.39 -8.81
N TRP A 222 -21.96 -10.14 -8.41
CA TRP A 222 -21.45 -10.44 -7.07
C TRP A 222 -21.03 -9.14 -6.39
N ALA A 223 -21.33 -9.00 -5.10
CA ALA A 223 -21.10 -7.79 -4.33
C ALA A 223 -19.61 -7.38 -4.35
N GLU A 224 -18.73 -8.33 -4.07
CA GLU A 224 -17.28 -8.13 -4.00
C GLU A 224 -16.64 -7.68 -5.32
N ALA A 225 -17.31 -7.83 -6.47
CA ALA A 225 -16.83 -7.28 -7.75
C ALA A 225 -16.58 -5.76 -7.66
N VAL A 226 -17.34 -5.06 -6.79
CA VAL A 226 -17.22 -3.62 -6.54
C VAL A 226 -15.91 -3.23 -5.85
N PHE A 227 -15.25 -4.16 -5.15
CA PHE A 227 -13.93 -3.93 -4.56
C PHE A 227 -12.80 -3.93 -5.58
N MET A 228 -13.01 -4.61 -6.71
CA MET A 228 -11.96 -4.89 -7.70
C MET A 228 -12.12 -4.04 -8.95
N VAL A 229 -13.28 -4.13 -9.62
CA VAL A 229 -13.47 -3.56 -10.95
C VAL A 229 -13.61 -2.04 -10.92
N PRO A 230 -14.56 -1.43 -10.18
CA PRO A 230 -14.71 0.02 -10.17
C PRO A 230 -13.46 0.78 -9.70
N PRO A 231 -12.76 0.39 -8.61
CA PRO A 231 -11.52 1.07 -8.22
C PRO A 231 -10.43 1.01 -9.29
N PHE A 232 -10.27 -0.13 -9.96
CA PHE A 232 -9.34 -0.23 -11.08
C PHE A 232 -9.70 0.73 -12.21
N LEU A 233 -10.96 0.72 -12.68
CA LEU A 233 -11.39 1.61 -13.76
C LEU A 233 -11.21 3.09 -13.38
N ALA A 234 -11.54 3.46 -12.14
CA ALA A 234 -11.38 4.83 -11.64
C ALA A 234 -9.90 5.24 -11.58
N TYR A 235 -9.03 4.39 -11.05
CA TYR A 235 -7.59 4.69 -10.96
C TYR A 235 -6.93 4.76 -12.34
N HIS A 236 -7.33 3.85 -13.24
CA HIS A 236 -6.88 3.87 -14.63
C HIS A 236 -7.33 5.15 -15.34
N ALA A 237 -8.55 5.63 -15.10
CA ALA A 237 -9.02 6.91 -15.62
C ALA A 237 -8.16 8.10 -15.14
N ALA A 238 -7.78 8.10 -13.86
CA ALA A 238 -6.90 9.13 -13.31
C ALA A 238 -5.49 9.11 -13.94
N ALA A 239 -5.01 7.93 -14.36
CA ALA A 239 -3.72 7.79 -15.04
C ALA A 239 -3.70 8.31 -16.49
N SER A 240 -4.86 8.45 -17.14
CA SER A 240 -4.98 8.87 -18.55
C SER A 240 -4.81 10.39 -18.79
N ASN A 241 -4.18 11.14 -17.88
CA ASN A 241 -3.83 12.57 -18.04
C ASN A 241 -5.00 13.49 -18.48
N THR A 242 -6.14 13.42 -17.79
CA THR A 242 -7.28 14.37 -17.94
C THR A 242 -7.88 14.48 -19.34
N THR A 243 -7.90 13.39 -20.10
CA THR A 243 -8.66 13.32 -21.36
C THR A 243 -10.16 13.17 -21.11
N GLU A 244 -10.99 13.54 -22.09
CA GLU A 244 -12.43 13.23 -22.10
C GLU A 244 -12.68 11.72 -21.94
N GLU A 245 -11.80 10.89 -22.51
CA GLU A 245 -11.81 9.43 -22.34
C GLU A 245 -11.62 9.03 -20.87
N GLY A 246 -10.69 9.69 -20.16
CA GLY A 246 -10.50 9.50 -18.72
C GLY A 246 -11.76 9.86 -17.93
N MET A 247 -12.40 10.99 -18.23
CA MET A 247 -13.68 11.35 -17.59
C MET A 247 -14.81 10.34 -17.88
N ALA A 248 -14.91 9.85 -19.11
CA ALA A 248 -15.88 8.82 -19.49
C ALA A 248 -15.61 7.50 -18.74
N LEU A 249 -14.35 7.09 -18.62
CA LEU A 249 -13.95 5.89 -17.88
C LEU A 249 -14.20 6.03 -16.37
N MET A 250 -13.94 7.21 -15.81
CA MET A 250 -14.25 7.53 -14.41
C MET A 250 -15.76 7.42 -14.13
N ARG A 251 -16.60 7.96 -15.03
CA ARG A 251 -18.06 7.79 -14.94
C ARG A 251 -18.50 6.35 -15.18
N MET A 252 -17.78 5.59 -16.01
CA MET A 252 -18.05 4.16 -16.20
C MET A 252 -17.78 3.37 -14.91
N ALA A 253 -16.72 3.70 -14.15
CA ALA A 253 -16.46 3.09 -12.85
C ALA A 253 -17.66 3.30 -11.89
N PHE A 254 -18.16 4.53 -11.78
CA PHE A 254 -19.36 4.83 -11.01
C PHE A 254 -20.60 4.12 -11.56
N ARG A 255 -20.77 4.08 -12.89
CA ARG A 255 -21.90 3.42 -13.53
C ARG A 255 -21.95 1.93 -13.19
N GLN A 256 -20.80 1.24 -13.16
CA GLN A 256 -20.76 -0.16 -12.75
C GLN A 256 -21.21 -0.36 -11.31
N ILE A 257 -20.87 0.56 -10.39
CA ILE A 257 -21.40 0.54 -9.02
C ILE A 257 -22.93 0.67 -9.01
N GLN A 258 -23.49 1.59 -9.77
CA GLN A 258 -24.95 1.74 -9.86
C GLN A 258 -25.63 0.47 -10.39
N LEU A 259 -25.06 -0.12 -11.45
CA LEU A 259 -25.61 -1.33 -12.06
C LEU A 259 -25.57 -2.54 -11.11
N HIS A 260 -24.54 -2.65 -10.26
CA HIS A 260 -24.51 -3.68 -9.22
C HIS A 260 -25.52 -3.37 -8.12
N ARG A 261 -25.61 -2.10 -7.68
CA ARG A 261 -26.57 -1.64 -6.67
C ARG A 261 -28.01 -1.93 -7.06
N ASP A 262 -28.37 -1.65 -8.31
CA ASP A 262 -29.73 -1.86 -8.86
C ASP A 262 -30.18 -3.32 -8.77
N VAL A 263 -29.23 -4.26 -8.73
CA VAL A 263 -29.50 -5.72 -8.64
C VAL A 263 -29.42 -6.22 -7.21
N LEU A 264 -28.39 -5.80 -6.47
CA LEU A 264 -28.01 -6.43 -5.20
C LEU A 264 -28.53 -5.72 -3.96
N GLN A 265 -28.87 -4.42 -4.03
CA GLN A 265 -29.31 -3.70 -2.84
C GLN A 265 -30.68 -4.20 -2.36
N ILE A 266 -30.77 -4.45 -1.06
CA ILE A 266 -32.02 -4.65 -0.34
C ILE A 266 -32.60 -3.27 0.00
N ASN A 267 -33.79 -2.98 -0.52
CA ASN A 267 -34.43 -1.65 -0.44
C ASN A 267 -35.60 -1.58 0.57
N ARG A 268 -35.73 -2.57 1.46
CA ARG A 268 -36.82 -2.65 2.43
C ARG A 268 -36.48 -3.48 3.66
N GLY A 269 -37.17 -3.19 4.75
CA GLY A 269 -37.09 -3.96 5.99
C GLY A 269 -35.81 -3.72 6.79
N LYS A 270 -35.53 -4.57 7.78
CA LYS A 270 -34.39 -4.37 8.70
C LYS A 270 -33.02 -4.34 7.99
N LYS A 271 -32.91 -5.02 6.85
CA LYS A 271 -31.70 -5.13 6.02
C LYS A 271 -31.61 -4.06 4.94
N GLU A 272 -32.48 -3.05 4.95
CA GLU A 272 -32.43 -1.93 4.00
C GLU A 272 -31.05 -1.27 3.98
N GLY A 273 -30.54 -1.05 2.76
CA GLY A 273 -29.22 -0.49 2.50
C GLY A 273 -28.12 -1.54 2.31
N LEU A 274 -28.28 -2.73 2.90
CA LEU A 274 -27.35 -3.85 2.71
C LEU A 274 -27.52 -4.48 1.33
N TRP A 275 -26.48 -5.17 0.88
CA TRP A 275 -26.44 -5.86 -0.40
C TRP A 275 -26.52 -7.36 -0.18
N MET A 276 -27.28 -8.02 -1.06
CA MET A 276 -27.19 -9.46 -1.28
C MET A 276 -25.76 -9.82 -1.71
N HIS A 277 -25.29 -11.00 -1.33
CA HIS A 277 -23.96 -11.46 -1.70
C HIS A 277 -23.85 -11.57 -3.23
N ASN A 278 -24.75 -12.31 -3.88
CA ASN A 278 -24.75 -12.39 -5.33
C ASN A 278 -26.15 -12.73 -5.90
N LYS A 279 -26.29 -12.54 -7.21
CA LYS A 279 -27.51 -12.90 -7.96
C LYS A 279 -27.17 -13.24 -9.40
N GLY A 280 -27.81 -14.25 -9.96
CA GLY A 280 -27.65 -14.62 -11.36
C GLY A 280 -28.19 -16.01 -11.68
N ALA A 281 -27.72 -16.57 -12.79
CA ALA A 281 -28.23 -17.83 -13.33
C ALA A 281 -27.42 -19.07 -12.93
N GLY A 282 -26.34 -18.93 -12.14
CA GLY A 282 -25.52 -20.07 -11.71
C GLY A 282 -25.99 -20.70 -10.41
N ASP A 283 -25.31 -21.78 -10.03
CA ASP A 283 -25.70 -22.61 -8.86
C ASP A 283 -25.23 -22.03 -7.51
N MET A 284 -24.40 -20.98 -7.53
CA MET A 284 -23.84 -20.33 -6.33
C MET A 284 -24.64 -19.11 -5.86
N VAL A 285 -25.93 -19.03 -6.23
CA VAL A 285 -26.80 -17.90 -5.85
C VAL A 285 -26.93 -17.81 -4.33
N ASP A 286 -26.61 -16.63 -3.80
CA ASP A 286 -26.73 -16.30 -2.38
C ASP A 286 -27.30 -14.90 -2.19
N GLU A 287 -28.59 -14.82 -1.90
CA GLU A 287 -29.29 -13.56 -1.64
C GLU A 287 -29.12 -13.08 -0.17
N GLY A 288 -28.24 -13.71 0.60
CA GLY A 288 -27.95 -13.34 1.98
C GLY A 288 -27.08 -12.08 2.09
N THR A 289 -27.15 -11.42 3.25
CA THR A 289 -26.36 -10.23 3.59
C THR A 289 -25.00 -10.62 4.16
N TRP A 290 -24.16 -11.24 3.33
CA TRP A 290 -22.82 -11.66 3.72
C TRP A 290 -21.96 -10.45 4.11
N SER A 291 -21.36 -10.49 5.31
CA SER A 291 -20.69 -9.35 5.92
C SER A 291 -19.45 -8.93 5.14
N MET A 292 -18.60 -9.88 4.73
CA MET A 292 -17.41 -9.61 3.94
C MET A 292 -17.78 -9.00 2.57
N GLY A 293 -18.79 -9.54 1.87
CA GLY A 293 -19.27 -8.98 0.61
C GLY A 293 -19.74 -7.53 0.75
N ASN A 294 -20.53 -7.22 1.79
CA ASN A 294 -20.96 -5.84 2.08
C ASN A 294 -19.78 -4.93 2.42
N ALA A 295 -18.80 -5.43 3.17
CA ALA A 295 -17.59 -4.69 3.51
C ALA A 295 -16.75 -4.34 2.26
N MET A 296 -16.59 -5.31 1.36
CA MET A 296 -15.86 -5.16 0.10
C MET A 296 -16.55 -4.15 -0.83
N VAL A 297 -17.89 -4.18 -0.92
CA VAL A 297 -18.65 -3.14 -1.65
C VAL A 297 -18.38 -1.76 -1.07
N ALA A 298 -18.55 -1.60 0.25
CA ALA A 298 -18.44 -0.31 0.91
C ALA A 298 -17.02 0.28 0.78
N TYR A 299 -15.99 -0.55 0.95
CA TYR A 299 -14.60 -0.13 0.80
C TYR A 299 -14.24 0.18 -0.66
N GLY A 300 -14.71 -0.64 -1.60
CA GLY A 300 -14.54 -0.39 -3.03
C GLY A 300 -15.15 0.94 -3.48
N MET A 301 -16.37 1.23 -3.03
CA MET A 301 -17.00 2.53 -3.25
C MET A 301 -16.23 3.68 -2.59
N ALA A 302 -15.71 3.49 -1.38
CA ALA A 302 -14.87 4.50 -0.71
C ALA A 302 -13.59 4.81 -1.50
N ARG A 303 -12.93 3.79 -2.09
CA ARG A 303 -11.76 3.96 -2.98
C ARG A 303 -12.11 4.74 -4.24
N VAL A 304 -13.24 4.43 -4.90
CA VAL A 304 -13.72 5.20 -6.06
C VAL A 304 -14.05 6.64 -5.67
N ARG A 305 -14.72 6.84 -4.54
CA ARG A 305 -15.06 8.16 -4.02
C ARG A 305 -13.82 9.00 -3.72
N ALA A 306 -12.79 8.39 -3.11
CA ALA A 306 -11.51 9.02 -2.85
C ALA A 306 -10.81 9.41 -4.16
N THR A 307 -10.81 8.49 -5.13
CA THR A 307 -10.24 8.71 -6.47
C THR A 307 -10.92 9.87 -7.20
N MET A 308 -12.26 9.90 -7.23
CA MET A 308 -13.04 10.97 -7.83
C MET A 308 -12.80 12.31 -7.14
N GLY A 309 -12.75 12.33 -5.81
CA GLY A 309 -12.47 13.53 -5.03
C GLY A 309 -11.08 14.10 -5.30
N GLY A 310 -10.05 13.25 -5.32
CA GLY A 310 -8.66 13.67 -5.52
C GLY A 310 -8.34 14.08 -6.95
N TRP A 311 -8.99 13.48 -7.96
CA TRP A 311 -8.66 13.75 -9.37
C TRP A 311 -9.71 14.59 -10.11
N GLY A 312 -10.99 14.28 -9.95
CA GLY A 312 -12.10 14.96 -10.64
C GLY A 312 -12.65 16.16 -9.87
N GLY A 313 -12.64 16.05 -8.53
CA GLY A 313 -13.14 17.05 -7.60
C GLY A 313 -14.55 17.52 -7.95
N GLU A 314 -14.70 18.83 -8.08
CA GLU A 314 -15.95 19.52 -8.38
C GLU A 314 -16.70 18.99 -9.62
N ARG A 315 -15.97 18.53 -10.65
CA ARG A 315 -16.56 17.99 -11.90
C ARG A 315 -17.35 16.69 -11.70
N LEU A 316 -17.11 15.99 -10.58
CA LEU A 316 -17.73 14.73 -10.22
C LEU A 316 -18.51 14.84 -8.89
N ARG A 317 -18.85 16.06 -8.46
CA ARG A 317 -19.53 16.29 -7.18
C ARG A 317 -20.83 15.47 -7.05
N GLY A 318 -21.59 15.31 -8.14
CA GLY A 318 -22.83 14.54 -8.13
C GLY A 318 -22.59 13.05 -7.85
N GLU A 319 -21.60 12.47 -8.51
CA GLU A 319 -21.16 11.09 -8.33
C GLU A 319 -20.55 10.86 -6.94
N ILE A 320 -19.71 11.80 -6.46
CA ILE A 320 -19.14 11.79 -5.10
C ILE A 320 -20.26 11.79 -4.04
N GLY A 321 -21.26 12.66 -4.19
CA GLY A 321 -22.39 12.73 -3.27
C GLY A 321 -23.22 11.44 -3.24
N LYS A 322 -23.39 10.79 -4.39
CA LYS A 322 -24.05 9.47 -4.47
C LYS A 322 -23.22 8.36 -3.84
N LEU A 323 -21.90 8.38 -3.98
CA LEU A 323 -21.03 7.41 -3.29
C LEU A 323 -21.05 7.62 -1.77
N ASP A 324 -21.05 8.86 -1.29
CA ASP A 324 -21.26 9.16 0.13
C ASP A 324 -22.63 8.63 0.60
N GLN A 325 -23.67 8.73 -0.23
CA GLN A 325 -24.98 8.13 0.05
C GLN A 325 -24.91 6.60 0.11
N TYR A 326 -24.39 5.93 -0.91
CA TYR A 326 -24.40 4.47 -1.01
C TYR A 326 -23.55 3.80 0.07
N VAL A 327 -22.39 4.36 0.41
CA VAL A 327 -21.59 3.87 1.53
C VAL A 327 -22.31 4.09 2.86
N GLY A 328 -22.98 5.24 3.02
CA GLY A 328 -23.82 5.51 4.19
C GLY A 328 -24.96 4.51 4.33
N GLU A 329 -25.67 4.17 3.26
CA GLU A 329 -26.74 3.17 3.26
C GLU A 329 -26.26 1.80 3.79
N ILE A 330 -25.07 1.36 3.37
CA ILE A 330 -24.49 0.09 3.86
C ILE A 330 -24.11 0.21 5.33
N LEU A 331 -23.41 1.27 5.74
CA LEU A 331 -23.01 1.44 7.15
C LEU A 331 -24.23 1.57 8.08
N ASP A 332 -25.27 2.30 7.66
CA ASP A 332 -26.54 2.41 8.38
C ASP A 332 -27.23 1.04 8.48
N GLY A 333 -27.21 0.28 7.38
CA GLY A 333 -27.68 -1.10 7.32
C GLY A 333 -26.97 -2.00 8.33
N VAL A 334 -25.64 -1.96 8.32
CA VAL A 334 -24.79 -2.74 9.22
C VAL A 334 -25.10 -2.37 10.66
N MET A 335 -25.05 -1.08 11.02
CA MET A 335 -25.31 -0.60 12.38
C MET A 335 -26.71 -0.96 12.89
N ARG A 336 -27.72 -0.99 12.01
CA ARG A 336 -29.10 -1.38 12.35
C ARG A 336 -29.24 -2.88 12.59
N THR A 337 -28.44 -3.69 11.90
CA THR A 337 -28.43 -5.16 12.03
C THR A 337 -27.35 -5.67 12.97
N ASP A 338 -26.59 -4.76 13.57
CA ASP A 338 -25.58 -5.07 14.55
C ASP A 338 -26.27 -5.53 15.85
N ASP A 339 -25.74 -6.58 16.45
CA ASP A 339 -26.30 -7.08 17.69
C ASP A 339 -26.01 -6.08 18.83
N GLU A 340 -26.88 -6.05 19.84
CA GLU A 340 -26.60 -5.31 21.06
C GLU A 340 -25.28 -5.81 21.69
N GLU A 341 -24.51 -4.88 22.24
CA GLU A 341 -23.23 -5.15 22.89
C GLU A 341 -23.37 -6.27 23.94
N GLY A 342 -22.60 -7.35 23.78
CA GLY A 342 -22.65 -8.54 24.65
C GLY A 342 -23.48 -9.73 24.14
N LYS A 343 -24.20 -9.62 23.01
CA LYS A 343 -24.89 -10.78 22.38
C LYS A 343 -23.98 -11.62 21.47
N THR A 344 -22.89 -11.04 20.99
CA THR A 344 -21.69 -11.80 20.56
C THR A 344 -20.67 -11.71 21.67
N SER A 345 -19.97 -12.82 21.97
CA SER A 345 -18.91 -12.87 22.98
C SER A 345 -17.81 -11.84 22.76
N GLU A 346 -17.62 -11.40 21.51
CA GLU A 346 -16.54 -10.50 21.12
C GLU A 346 -16.99 -9.15 20.53
N GLY A 347 -18.30 -8.87 20.38
CA GLY A 347 -18.77 -7.62 19.75
C GLY A 347 -18.58 -7.55 18.22
N LEU A 348 -18.21 -8.67 17.58
CA LEU A 348 -18.06 -8.81 16.13
C LEU A 348 -19.40 -8.80 15.39
N LEU A 349 -19.41 -8.41 14.11
CA LEU A 349 -20.56 -8.57 13.23
C LEU A 349 -20.74 -10.02 12.81
N ARG A 350 -21.99 -10.46 12.67
CA ARG A 350 -22.34 -11.81 12.18
C ARG A 350 -21.89 -12.00 10.73
N ASN A 351 -21.42 -13.20 10.39
CA ASN A 351 -21.05 -13.54 9.00
C ASN A 351 -22.17 -13.26 8.00
N TYR A 352 -23.43 -13.50 8.39
CA TYR A 352 -24.57 -12.89 7.71
C TYR A 352 -25.21 -11.87 8.63
N LEU A 353 -25.20 -10.62 8.19
CA LEU A 353 -25.61 -9.47 8.99
C LEU A 353 -27.06 -9.62 9.48
N GLY A 354 -27.27 -9.38 10.78
CA GLY A 354 -28.57 -9.49 11.45
C GLY A 354 -29.10 -10.92 11.62
N GLN A 355 -28.25 -11.95 11.54
CA GLN A 355 -28.66 -13.34 11.73
C GLN A 355 -27.87 -14.00 12.88
N GLU A 356 -28.49 -14.06 14.07
CA GLU A 356 -27.87 -14.53 15.32
C GLU A 356 -27.32 -15.96 15.26
N SER A 357 -27.84 -16.81 14.37
CA SER A 357 -27.34 -18.18 14.18
C SER A 357 -25.90 -18.27 13.63
N TRP A 358 -25.38 -17.18 13.06
CA TRP A 358 -24.02 -17.14 12.54
C TRP A 358 -23.02 -16.73 13.62
N PHE A 359 -21.79 -17.22 13.53
CA PHE A 359 -20.73 -16.70 14.36
C PHE A 359 -20.42 -15.24 13.98
N GLY A 360 -19.92 -14.45 14.94
CA GLY A 360 -19.37 -13.13 14.65
C GLY A 360 -18.03 -13.30 13.94
N GLU A 361 -17.76 -12.62 12.84
CA GLU A 361 -16.57 -12.83 12.00
C GLU A 361 -15.70 -11.57 11.88
N THR A 362 -14.39 -11.76 11.77
CA THR A 362 -13.40 -10.69 11.86
C THR A 362 -13.17 -9.94 10.56
N SER A 363 -13.26 -10.59 9.41
CA SER A 363 -12.86 -10.03 8.11
C SER A 363 -13.78 -8.89 7.65
N GLY A 364 -15.09 -9.12 7.59
CA GLY A 364 -16.07 -8.11 7.24
C GLY A 364 -16.18 -7.03 8.32
N THR A 365 -16.12 -7.41 9.60
CA THR A 365 -16.06 -6.45 10.71
C THR A 365 -14.89 -5.49 10.58
N ALA A 366 -13.68 -5.99 10.30
CA ALA A 366 -12.48 -5.17 10.15
C ALA A 366 -12.60 -4.20 8.97
N LEU A 367 -13.05 -4.67 7.81
CA LEU A 367 -13.13 -3.85 6.61
C LEU A 367 -14.27 -2.80 6.67
N LEU A 368 -15.40 -3.10 7.35
CA LEU A 368 -16.44 -2.10 7.58
C LEU A 368 -15.98 -1.02 8.58
N ALA A 369 -15.24 -1.40 9.63
CA ALA A 369 -14.61 -0.41 10.52
C ALA A 369 -13.59 0.45 9.76
N ALA A 370 -12.77 -0.15 8.90
CA ALA A 370 -11.85 0.56 8.02
C ALA A 370 -12.60 1.57 7.13
N THR A 371 -13.71 1.14 6.52
CA THR A 371 -14.56 1.99 5.67
C THR A 371 -15.09 3.19 6.44
N ALA A 372 -15.64 2.99 7.63
CA ALA A 372 -16.15 4.08 8.47
C ALA A 372 -15.06 5.11 8.81
N TYR A 373 -13.83 4.67 9.14
CA TYR A 373 -12.71 5.58 9.37
C TYR A 373 -12.31 6.35 8.10
N ARG A 374 -12.20 5.67 6.95
CA ARG A 374 -11.87 6.33 5.67
C ARG A 374 -12.92 7.36 5.29
N MET A 375 -14.20 7.03 5.41
CA MET A 375 -15.30 7.94 5.12
C MET A 375 -15.39 9.11 6.11
N ALA A 376 -15.04 8.90 7.39
CA ALA A 376 -14.93 9.98 8.37
C ALA A 376 -13.86 11.00 8.02
N VAL A 377 -12.76 10.58 7.38
CA VAL A 377 -11.75 11.51 6.86
C VAL A 377 -12.25 12.22 5.60
N LEU A 378 -12.88 11.49 4.69
CA LEU A 378 -13.33 11.99 3.40
C LEU A 378 -14.55 12.93 3.49
N ASN A 379 -15.47 12.67 4.43
CA ASN A 379 -16.65 13.47 4.71
C ASN A 379 -16.95 13.45 6.24
N PRO A 380 -16.20 14.24 7.03
CA PRO A 380 -16.33 14.25 8.49
C PRO A 380 -17.70 14.75 8.97
N ARG A 381 -18.41 15.56 8.17
CA ARG A 381 -19.74 16.06 8.52
C ARG A 381 -20.77 14.94 8.62
N ARG A 382 -20.71 13.97 7.71
CA ARG A 382 -21.61 12.81 7.72
C ARG A 382 -21.10 11.70 8.62
N PHE A 383 -19.81 11.37 8.53
CA PHE A 383 -19.28 10.13 9.12
C PHE A 383 -18.48 10.32 10.41
N GLY A 384 -18.21 11.56 10.86
CA GLY A 384 -17.20 11.82 11.88
C GLY A 384 -17.56 11.47 13.33
N LYS A 385 -18.84 11.31 13.68
CA LYS A 385 -19.29 11.09 15.07
C LYS A 385 -19.74 9.65 15.30
N GLU A 386 -20.96 9.31 14.91
CA GLU A 386 -21.59 8.03 15.25
C GLU A 386 -20.89 6.85 14.58
N TYR A 387 -20.53 6.98 13.30
CA TYR A 387 -19.80 5.93 12.58
C TYR A 387 -18.39 5.71 13.12
N VAL A 388 -17.69 6.78 13.55
CA VAL A 388 -16.37 6.64 14.20
C VAL A 388 -16.49 5.93 15.54
N ALA A 389 -17.47 6.30 16.38
CA ALA A 389 -17.69 5.63 17.66
C ALA A 389 -18.06 4.15 17.48
N TRP A 390 -18.86 3.84 16.46
CA TRP A 390 -19.17 2.45 16.07
C TRP A 390 -17.92 1.71 15.59
N ALA A 391 -17.11 2.33 14.71
CA ALA A 391 -15.88 1.75 14.19
C ALA A 391 -14.84 1.50 15.29
N ASP A 392 -14.74 2.40 16.29
CA ASP A 392 -13.85 2.22 17.45
C ASP A 392 -14.22 0.94 18.23
N ARG A 393 -15.51 0.71 18.51
CA ARG A 393 -15.96 -0.54 19.17
C ARG A 393 -15.66 -1.78 18.32
N LYS A 394 -15.91 -1.72 17.00
CA LYS A 394 -15.66 -2.86 16.10
C LYS A 394 -14.19 -3.16 15.92
N ARG A 395 -13.35 -2.13 15.86
CA ARG A 395 -11.90 -2.29 15.85
C ARG A 395 -11.41 -2.93 17.14
N GLU A 396 -11.94 -2.54 18.30
CA GLU A 396 -11.58 -3.15 19.59
C GLU A 396 -12.01 -4.61 19.67
N ALA A 397 -13.23 -4.93 19.24
CA ALA A 397 -13.71 -6.29 19.06
C ALA A 397 -12.74 -7.14 18.22
N VAL A 398 -12.41 -6.69 17.00
CA VAL A 398 -11.46 -7.40 16.12
C VAL A 398 -10.08 -7.54 16.75
N VAL A 399 -9.54 -6.47 17.34
CA VAL A 399 -8.20 -6.49 17.95
C VAL A 399 -8.13 -7.46 19.11
N SER A 400 -9.22 -7.60 19.88
CA SER A 400 -9.27 -8.55 21.00
C SER A 400 -9.15 -10.01 20.58
N THR A 401 -9.33 -10.32 19.29
CA THR A 401 -9.24 -11.67 18.75
C THR A 401 -8.02 -11.94 17.87
N VAL A 402 -7.07 -10.99 17.83
CA VAL A 402 -5.81 -11.14 17.12
C VAL A 402 -4.82 -11.95 17.96
N ASP A 403 -4.37 -13.08 17.43
CA ASP A 403 -3.36 -13.92 18.08
C ASP A 403 -1.93 -13.40 17.89
N LEU A 404 -0.96 -14.12 18.46
CA LEU A 404 0.46 -13.75 18.42
C LEU A 404 1.05 -13.85 16.99
N ASP A 405 0.44 -14.64 16.12
CA ASP A 405 0.87 -14.87 14.75
C ASP A 405 0.20 -13.90 13.76
N GLY A 406 -0.69 -13.04 14.26
CA GLY A 406 -1.33 -11.98 13.49
C GLY A 406 -2.65 -12.40 12.83
N PHE A 407 -3.24 -13.54 13.22
CA PHE A 407 -4.56 -13.95 12.76
C PHE A 407 -5.65 -13.35 13.64
N ALA A 408 -6.62 -12.68 13.03
CA ALA A 408 -7.87 -12.33 13.70
C ALA A 408 -8.89 -13.47 13.52
N LYS A 409 -9.28 -14.14 14.59
CA LYS A 409 -10.24 -15.26 14.55
C LYS A 409 -11.55 -14.89 15.29
N PRO A 410 -12.69 -15.51 14.96
CA PRO A 410 -12.93 -16.38 13.81
C PRO A 410 -13.03 -15.59 12.49
N ALA A 411 -12.39 -16.08 11.44
CA ALA A 411 -12.49 -15.51 10.09
C ALA A 411 -13.41 -16.35 9.20
N VAL A 412 -14.07 -15.75 8.22
CA VAL A 412 -14.82 -16.50 7.19
C VAL A 412 -13.88 -17.03 6.10
N ASN A 413 -14.21 -18.20 5.55
CA ASN A 413 -13.59 -18.71 4.32
C ASN A 413 -14.35 -18.14 3.09
N PRO A 414 -13.75 -17.29 2.25
CA PRO A 414 -14.43 -16.69 1.10
C PRO A 414 -14.76 -17.69 -0.02
N LEU A 415 -14.23 -18.92 0.00
CA LEU A 415 -14.61 -19.99 -0.93
C LEU A 415 -15.76 -20.85 -0.41
N HIS A 416 -15.98 -20.78 0.91
CA HIS A 416 -17.01 -21.52 1.62
C HIS A 416 -17.71 -20.54 2.58
N TRP A 417 -18.20 -19.43 2.02
CA TRP A 417 -18.75 -18.29 2.78
C TRP A 417 -19.96 -18.67 3.64
N ASN A 418 -20.66 -19.74 3.28
CA ASN A 418 -21.78 -20.32 4.02
C ASN A 418 -21.35 -21.40 5.03
N SER A 419 -20.06 -21.63 5.25
CA SER A 419 -19.56 -22.53 6.28
C SER A 419 -19.92 -22.02 7.67
N ARG A 420 -20.47 -22.90 8.51
CA ARG A 420 -20.69 -22.62 9.95
C ARG A 420 -19.42 -22.77 10.78
N GLN A 421 -18.35 -23.28 10.18
CA GLN A 421 -17.03 -23.40 10.80
C GLN A 421 -16.15 -22.24 10.33
N PRO A 422 -15.54 -21.49 11.25
CA PRO A 422 -14.53 -20.49 10.93
C PRO A 422 -13.34 -21.08 10.16
N ALA A 423 -12.71 -20.26 9.34
CA ALA A 423 -11.45 -20.59 8.70
C ALA A 423 -10.29 -20.53 9.70
N GLU A 424 -9.31 -21.42 9.54
CA GLU A 424 -8.05 -21.36 10.30
C GLU A 424 -7.17 -20.16 9.91
N GLY A 425 -7.29 -19.71 8.66
CA GLY A 425 -6.62 -18.52 8.12
C GLY A 425 -7.43 -17.93 6.97
N SER A 426 -7.31 -16.61 6.78
CA SER A 426 -8.01 -15.87 5.73
C SER A 426 -7.05 -14.85 5.10
N PRO A 427 -6.63 -15.02 3.83
CA PRO A 427 -5.76 -14.05 3.15
C PRO A 427 -6.40 -12.65 3.09
N GLU A 428 -7.69 -12.58 2.73
CA GLU A 428 -8.45 -11.34 2.75
C GLU A 428 -8.62 -10.81 4.19
N GLY A 429 -8.92 -11.67 5.17
CA GLY A 429 -9.05 -11.28 6.57
C GLY A 429 -7.78 -10.62 7.12
N ALA A 430 -6.61 -11.18 6.82
CA ALA A 430 -5.32 -10.57 7.17
C ALA A 430 -5.12 -9.20 6.50
N SER A 431 -5.47 -9.09 5.21
CA SER A 431 -5.40 -7.83 4.47
C SER A 431 -6.34 -6.77 5.05
N PHE A 432 -7.57 -7.15 5.41
CA PHE A 432 -8.58 -6.25 5.96
C PHE A 432 -8.25 -5.80 7.38
N LEU A 433 -7.62 -6.65 8.18
CA LEU A 433 -7.06 -6.28 9.47
C LEU A 433 -5.99 -5.17 9.32
N VAL A 434 -5.10 -5.32 8.33
CA VAL A 434 -4.09 -4.30 8.01
C VAL A 434 -4.73 -2.99 7.54
N MET A 435 -5.71 -3.05 6.63
CA MET A 435 -6.46 -1.87 6.16
C MET A 435 -7.18 -1.16 7.31
N MET A 436 -7.80 -1.89 8.23
CA MET A 436 -8.45 -1.32 9.42
C MET A 436 -7.45 -0.54 10.28
N GLY A 437 -6.27 -1.11 10.54
CA GLY A 437 -5.23 -0.39 11.27
C GLY A 437 -4.74 0.84 10.52
N ALA A 438 -4.47 0.73 9.21
CA ALA A 438 -4.03 1.86 8.38
C ALA A 438 -5.07 3.00 8.36
N ALA A 439 -6.35 2.68 8.24
CA ALA A 439 -7.46 3.63 8.27
C ALA A 439 -7.61 4.31 9.64
N TRP A 440 -7.52 3.55 10.74
CA TRP A 440 -7.54 4.09 12.09
C TRP A 440 -6.38 5.05 12.37
N ARG A 441 -5.16 4.70 11.93
CA ARG A 441 -3.99 5.58 11.99
C ARG A 441 -4.24 6.87 11.21
N GLY A 442 -4.72 6.78 9.97
CA GLY A 442 -5.03 7.95 9.14
C GLY A 442 -6.05 8.89 9.79
N LYS A 443 -7.10 8.33 10.39
CA LYS A 443 -8.09 9.08 11.18
C LYS A 443 -7.42 9.84 12.34
N LYS A 444 -6.55 9.19 13.11
CA LYS A 444 -5.85 9.84 14.24
C LYS A 444 -4.96 11.00 13.81
N MET A 445 -4.31 10.92 12.64
CA MET A 445 -3.43 11.98 12.15
C MET A 445 -4.19 13.18 11.58
N ASN A 446 -5.38 12.98 11.01
CA ASN A 446 -6.14 14.07 10.37
C ASN A 446 -7.08 14.84 11.32
N PHE A 447 -7.58 14.22 12.40
CA PHE A 447 -8.46 14.90 13.35
C PHE A 447 -7.80 16.09 14.10
N PRO A 448 -6.51 16.04 14.51
CA PRO A 448 -5.82 17.21 15.07
C PRO A 448 -5.74 18.37 14.07
N LEU A 449 -5.46 18.08 12.80
CA LEU A 449 -5.34 19.09 11.74
C LEU A 449 -6.70 19.73 11.39
N LEU A 450 -7.79 18.95 11.40
CA LEU A 450 -9.15 19.45 11.19
C LEU A 450 -9.65 20.31 12.36
N ALA A 451 -9.30 19.96 13.61
CA ALA A 451 -9.62 20.78 14.78
C ALA A 451 -8.88 22.14 14.77
N ILE A 452 -7.61 22.15 14.34
CA ILE A 452 -6.81 23.37 14.19
C ILE A 452 -7.33 24.22 13.03
N SER A 453 -7.73 23.61 11.90
CA SER A 453 -8.31 24.31 10.75
C SER A 453 -9.67 24.97 11.07
N GLN A 454 -10.51 24.31 11.87
CA GLN A 454 -11.78 24.90 12.32
C GLN A 454 -11.59 26.01 13.36
N GLN A 455 -10.54 25.95 14.19
CA GLN A 455 -10.21 27.04 15.12
C GLN A 455 -9.49 28.22 14.43
N SER A 456 -8.63 27.96 13.44
CA SER A 456 -7.91 29.02 12.70
C SER A 456 -8.80 29.82 11.76
N ALA A 457 -9.95 29.26 11.36
CA ALA A 457 -11.01 30.00 10.66
C ALA A 457 -11.65 31.08 11.53
N ASN A 458 -11.48 31.06 12.86
CA ASN A 458 -12.10 32.02 13.77
C ASN A 458 -11.15 32.91 14.58
N GLN A 459 -9.85 32.63 14.68
CA GLN A 459 -8.89 33.58 15.26
C GLN A 459 -7.48 33.38 14.69
N VAL A 460 -6.84 34.47 14.28
CA VAL A 460 -5.41 34.50 13.93
C VAL A 460 -4.62 34.88 15.18
N PRO A 461 -3.79 33.98 15.73
CA PRO A 461 -2.55 34.44 16.33
C PRO A 461 -1.32 33.71 15.76
N ARG A 462 -0.26 34.50 15.54
CA ARG A 462 1.08 34.03 15.17
C ARG A 462 1.66 33.22 16.34
N LEU A 463 1.79 31.90 16.18
CA LEU A 463 2.60 31.08 17.10
C LEU A 463 3.94 30.72 16.46
N ARG A 464 5.03 31.20 17.08
CA ARG A 464 6.41 30.72 16.86
C ARG A 464 6.57 29.40 17.61
N VAL A 465 6.72 28.28 16.90
CA VAL A 465 7.05 26.98 17.50
C VAL A 465 8.55 26.74 17.39
N ARG A 466 9.23 26.67 18.55
CA ARG A 466 10.59 26.09 18.66
C ARG A 466 10.44 24.58 18.81
N GLY A 467 10.87 23.81 17.81
CA GLY A 467 10.84 22.35 17.85
C GLY A 467 11.96 21.77 18.72
N SER A 468 11.60 20.89 19.66
CA SER A 468 12.50 19.95 20.32
C SER A 468 12.30 18.59 19.69
N LEU A 469 13.34 18.03 19.06
CA LEU A 469 13.32 16.70 18.44
C LEU A 469 13.20 15.59 19.49
N CYS A 470 12.49 14.52 19.13
CA CYS A 470 12.18 13.36 19.95
C CYS A 470 13.43 12.48 20.23
N THR A 471 13.85 12.38 21.49
CA THR A 471 15.05 11.63 21.93
C THR A 471 14.86 10.10 21.94
N THR A 472 13.65 9.60 21.70
CA THR A 472 13.33 8.17 21.84
C THR A 472 13.80 7.30 20.68
N CYS A 473 14.11 7.88 19.50
CA CYS A 473 14.53 7.11 18.32
C CYS A 473 16.00 6.67 18.30
N ILE A 474 16.86 7.14 19.23
CA ILE A 474 18.32 6.90 19.17
C ILE A 474 18.76 5.56 19.82
N ARG A 475 17.88 4.81 20.51
CA ARG A 475 18.29 3.62 21.29
C ARG A 475 18.15 2.25 20.60
N LEU A 476 17.92 2.18 19.29
CA LEU A 476 17.83 0.89 18.57
C LEU A 476 19.00 0.58 17.62
N ILE A 477 20.15 1.24 17.78
CA ILE A 477 21.39 0.92 17.04
C ILE A 477 22.49 0.60 18.07
N PRO A 478 23.11 -0.60 18.05
CA PRO A 478 24.22 -0.87 18.93
C PRO A 478 25.50 -0.26 18.36
N SER A 479 26.00 0.82 18.96
CA SER A 479 27.39 1.25 18.78
C SER A 479 28.05 1.52 20.14
N LYS A 480 29.18 0.86 20.38
CA LYS A 480 30.04 1.07 21.56
C LYS A 480 30.61 2.50 21.55
N PRO A 481 30.85 3.13 22.72
CA PRO A 481 31.27 4.51 22.79
C PRO A 481 32.79 4.66 22.71
N ALA A 482 33.25 5.69 22.00
CA ALA A 482 34.52 6.34 22.26
C ALA A 482 34.25 7.82 22.52
N THR A 483 34.52 8.24 23.74
CA THR A 483 34.44 9.59 24.28
C THR A 483 35.50 10.51 23.67
N LEU A 484 35.15 11.77 23.40
CA LEU A 484 36.01 12.93 23.68
C LEU A 484 35.22 14.24 23.67
N SER A 485 35.46 14.99 24.74
CA SER A 485 34.86 16.24 25.20
C SER A 485 35.60 17.49 24.71
N GLY A 486 34.88 18.59 24.43
CA GLY A 486 35.47 19.94 24.28
C GLY A 486 34.43 21.02 23.92
N PRO A 487 34.53 22.26 24.44
CA PRO A 487 33.39 23.15 24.63
C PRO A 487 33.08 24.10 23.45
N ILE A 488 31.80 24.46 23.35
CA ILE A 488 31.23 25.44 22.42
C ILE A 488 31.43 26.85 22.98
N SER A 489 31.92 27.78 22.15
CA SER A 489 31.79 29.23 22.38
C SER A 489 30.97 29.85 21.25
N ALA A 490 29.95 30.60 21.65
CA ALA A 490 29.00 31.29 20.79
C ALA A 490 29.61 32.58 20.23
N PHE A 491 29.31 32.90 18.97
CA PHE A 491 29.29 34.27 18.48
C PHE A 491 28.11 34.47 17.50
N SER A 492 27.38 35.55 17.72
CA SER A 492 26.24 36.04 16.96
C SER A 492 26.59 37.44 16.46
N VAL A 493 26.37 37.74 15.16
CA VAL A 493 26.04 39.06 14.57
C VAL A 493 25.50 38.75 13.16
N ALA A 494 24.21 38.90 12.88
CA ALA A 494 23.46 40.12 12.47
C ALA A 494 23.60 40.51 10.98
N THR A 495 22.42 40.78 10.42
CA THR A 495 22.01 41.11 9.06
C THR A 495 22.66 42.35 8.45
N SER A 496 22.79 42.35 7.12
CA SER A 496 22.74 43.57 6.31
C SER A 496 22.30 43.25 4.87
N ALA A 497 21.23 43.92 4.45
CA ALA A 497 20.66 43.88 3.10
C ALA A 497 21.44 44.80 2.15
N SER A 498 21.55 44.42 0.88
CA SER A 498 21.62 45.35 -0.24
C SER A 498 21.32 44.65 -1.58
N ASP A 499 20.35 45.19 -2.29
CA ASP A 499 20.11 45.08 -3.74
C ASP A 499 20.50 46.46 -4.33
N PRO A 500 21.15 46.57 -5.50
CA PRO A 500 20.35 46.71 -6.73
C PRO A 500 20.97 46.08 -8.00
N ARG A 501 20.10 45.45 -8.80
CA ARG A 501 19.97 45.50 -10.29
C ARG A 501 21.25 45.64 -11.14
N GLN A 502 21.47 44.70 -12.08
CA GLN A 502 21.34 44.94 -13.54
C GLN A 502 21.84 43.77 -14.43
N ASN A 503 21.13 43.61 -15.57
CA ASN A 503 21.58 43.17 -16.91
C ASN A 503 21.67 41.68 -17.30
N ARG A 504 20.62 41.28 -18.04
CA ARG A 504 20.60 40.68 -19.40
C ARG A 504 21.91 40.05 -19.92
N LYS A 505 21.83 38.77 -20.32
CA LYS A 505 21.95 38.29 -21.73
C LYS A 505 21.83 36.75 -21.81
N ALA A 506 20.95 36.26 -22.68
CA ALA A 506 21.04 34.93 -23.31
C ALA A 506 22.08 34.99 -24.46
N PRO A 507 22.61 33.84 -24.96
CA PRO A 507 21.93 33.05 -26.00
C PRO A 507 22.07 31.51 -25.80
N ALA A 508 21.06 30.69 -26.11
CA ALA A 508 20.74 30.03 -27.39
C ALA A 508 21.54 28.74 -27.73
N SER A 509 20.75 27.67 -27.92
CA SER A 509 20.88 26.52 -28.84
C SER A 509 22.10 25.60 -28.80
N ALA A 510 21.82 24.30 -28.64
CA ALA A 510 22.23 23.30 -29.63
C ALA A 510 21.33 22.05 -29.50
N ALA A 511 20.64 21.73 -30.59
CA ALA A 511 20.01 20.45 -30.82
C ALA A 511 20.99 19.54 -31.58
N SER A 512 20.98 18.24 -31.31
CA SER A 512 21.43 17.23 -32.28
C SER A 512 20.58 15.97 -32.20
N ARG A 513 19.98 15.66 -33.35
CA ARG A 513 19.53 14.34 -33.84
C ARG A 513 20.75 13.40 -33.90
N LEU A 514 20.74 12.07 -34.03
CA LEU A 514 20.03 11.01 -34.77
C LEU A 514 20.62 9.71 -34.15
N ALA A 515 19.98 8.53 -34.10
CA ALA A 515 19.84 7.60 -35.22
C ALA A 515 19.15 6.30 -34.73
N ARG A 516 18.49 5.62 -35.68
CA ARG A 516 17.73 4.37 -35.53
C ARG A 516 18.57 3.11 -35.82
N SER A 517 18.08 2.00 -35.27
CA SER A 517 18.07 0.60 -35.76
C SER A 517 19.32 -0.27 -35.60
N PRO A 518 19.21 -1.63 -35.66
CA PRO A 518 18.02 -2.51 -35.64
C PRO A 518 18.08 -3.68 -34.63
N ALA A 519 16.98 -4.42 -34.54
CA ALA A 519 16.77 -5.67 -33.78
C ALA A 519 17.59 -6.88 -34.30
N PRO A 520 17.65 -7.98 -33.52
CA PRO A 520 17.76 -9.32 -34.07
C PRO A 520 16.55 -10.21 -33.73
N VAL A 521 16.23 -11.03 -34.72
CA VAL A 521 15.32 -12.19 -34.74
C VAL A 521 16.03 -13.40 -34.12
N PHE A 522 15.36 -14.17 -33.26
CA PHE A 522 15.61 -15.61 -33.01
C PHE A 522 14.30 -16.22 -32.48
N GLN A 523 13.55 -16.98 -33.28
CA GLN A 523 13.63 -18.43 -33.56
C GLN A 523 13.07 -19.32 -32.44
N ASP A 524 12.02 -20.05 -32.83
CA ASP A 524 11.25 -21.06 -32.12
C ASP A 524 12.12 -22.17 -31.50
N TYR A 525 11.71 -22.62 -30.32
CA TYR A 525 11.90 -24.00 -29.87
C TYR A 525 10.59 -24.55 -29.34
N ASP A 526 10.10 -25.57 -30.04
CA ASP A 526 8.88 -26.30 -29.80
C ASP A 526 9.20 -27.63 -29.07
N ARG A 527 8.27 -28.05 -28.19
CA ARG A 527 7.97 -29.41 -27.68
C ARG A 527 8.92 -30.14 -26.71
N ALA A 528 8.35 -30.54 -25.56
CA ALA A 528 7.70 -31.85 -25.32
C ALA A 528 7.39 -32.06 -23.80
N PRO A 529 6.62 -33.09 -23.38
CA PRO A 529 5.31 -33.52 -23.83
C PRO A 529 4.28 -33.68 -22.67
N HIS A 530 3.00 -33.75 -23.05
CA HIS A 530 1.88 -34.18 -22.22
C HIS A 530 1.98 -35.65 -21.78
N ALA A 531 1.50 -35.94 -20.58
CA ALA A 531 1.03 -37.27 -20.17
C ALA A 531 -0.49 -37.21 -19.86
N PRO A 532 -1.25 -38.29 -20.15
CA PRO A 532 -2.71 -38.23 -20.27
C PRO A 532 -3.43 -38.53 -18.95
N ILE A 533 -4.53 -37.81 -18.69
CA ILE A 533 -5.51 -38.16 -17.66
C ILE A 533 -6.50 -39.16 -18.26
N THR A 534 -6.54 -40.34 -17.67
CA THR A 534 -7.48 -41.42 -17.97
C THR A 534 -8.88 -41.12 -17.42
N ASN A 535 -9.87 -41.47 -18.25
CA ASN A 535 -11.30 -41.47 -17.95
C ASN A 535 -11.67 -42.27 -16.69
N LEU A 536 -12.63 -41.75 -15.92
CA LEU A 536 -13.51 -42.55 -15.08
C LEU A 536 -14.93 -41.96 -15.12
N HIS A 537 -15.71 -42.45 -16.10
CA HIS A 537 -17.16 -42.51 -16.00
C HIS A 537 -17.52 -43.64 -15.02
N SER A 538 -18.35 -43.35 -14.03
CA SER A 538 -19.31 -44.31 -13.45
C SER A 538 -20.38 -43.53 -12.68
N LEU A 539 -21.44 -43.16 -13.40
CA LEU A 539 -22.71 -42.70 -12.85
C LEU A 539 -23.44 -43.91 -12.24
N LYS A 540 -23.87 -43.77 -10.99
CA LYS A 540 -24.95 -44.56 -10.38
C LYS A 540 -26.30 -44.10 -10.98
N PRO A 541 -27.24 -45.02 -11.25
CA PRO A 541 -28.66 -44.70 -11.23
C PRO A 541 -29.28 -45.24 -9.93
N ILE A 542 -29.91 -44.36 -9.15
CA ILE A 542 -30.94 -44.76 -8.18
C ILE A 542 -32.18 -43.92 -8.52
N ALA A 543 -33.23 -44.63 -8.92
CA ALA A 543 -34.60 -44.15 -9.00
C ALA A 543 -35.44 -44.93 -7.95
N PRO A 544 -36.75 -44.65 -7.78
CA PRO A 544 -37.29 -43.82 -6.69
C PRO A 544 -38.26 -44.63 -5.78
N GLU A 545 -39.08 -43.91 -4.98
CA GLU A 545 -40.18 -44.38 -4.11
C GLU A 545 -39.77 -44.83 -2.69
N GLN A 546 -40.51 -44.59 -1.60
CA GLN A 546 -41.92 -44.20 -1.41
C GLN A 546 -42.14 -43.61 0.01
N SER A 547 -43.31 -43.01 0.18
CA SER A 547 -43.95 -42.50 1.41
C SER A 547 -43.78 -43.29 2.70
N HIS A 548 -43.59 -42.59 3.82
CA HIS A 548 -44.46 -42.59 5.00
C HIS A 548 -44.14 -41.44 5.96
#